data_AF-A0A7I8DY39-F1
#
_entry.id   AF-A0A7I8DY39-F1
#
_cell.length_a   1.000
_cell.length_b   1.000
_cell.length_c   1.000
_cell.angle_alpha   90.00
_cell.angle_beta   90.00
_cell.angle_gamma   90.00
#
_symmetry.space_group_name_H-M   'P 1'
#
loop_
_entity.id
_entity.type
_entity.pdbx_description
1 polymer ?
#
loop_
_entity_poly.entity_id
_entity_poly.type
_entity_poly.pdbx_seq_one_letter_code
_entity_poly.pdbx_strand_id
1 'polypeptide(L)' 'MVKKFPEGFLWGGAVAANQYEGGWNEGGKGVSVSDCARHHLDVDVQDYAKQNEISTK' A
#
# COMPACT_ATOMS: atom_id res chain seq x y z
N MET A 1 29.81 -24.59 -4.86
CA MET A 1 30.01 -23.18 -5.24
C MET A 1 29.04 -22.32 -4.43
N VAL A 2 29.53 -21.35 -3.66
CA VAL A 2 28.68 -20.50 -2.80
C VAL A 2 28.15 -19.35 -3.65
N LYS A 3 26.82 -19.17 -3.71
CA LYS A 3 26.22 -17.97 -4.30
C LYS A 3 26.43 -16.81 -3.31
N LYS A 4 27.12 -15.76 -3.76
CA LYS A 4 27.34 -14.52 -2.99
C LYS A 4 26.76 -13.33 -3.75
N PHE A 5 26.27 -12.34 -3.01
CA PHE A 5 25.85 -11.07 -3.59
C PHE A 5 27.09 -10.29 -4.12
N PRO A 6 26.92 -9.43 -5.13
CA PRO A 6 27.99 -8.57 -5.62
C PRO A 6 28.57 -7.66 -4.54
N GLU A 7 29.82 -7.24 -4.72
CA GLU A 7 30.40 -6.18 -3.90
C GLU A 7 29.64 -4.87 -4.12
N GLY A 8 29.38 -4.13 -3.04
CA GLY A 8 28.59 -2.90 -3.09
C GLY A 8 27.06 -3.12 -3.16
N PHE A 9 26.58 -4.35 -2.97
CA PHE A 9 25.14 -4.60 -2.89
C PHE A 9 24.52 -3.83 -1.71
N LEU A 10 23.50 -3.02 -2.00
CA LEU A 10 22.80 -2.23 -0.99
C LEU A 10 21.74 -3.07 -0.30
N TRP A 11 21.84 -3.18 1.02
CA TRP A 11 20.83 -3.78 1.87
C TRP A 11 20.02 -2.68 2.54
N GLY A 12 18.71 -2.71 2.36
CA GLY A 12 17.81 -1.73 2.95
C GLY A 12 16.42 -2.30 3.13
N GLY A 13 15.58 -1.50 3.77
CA GLY A 13 14.13 -1.71 3.87
C GLY A 13 13.39 -0.60 3.14
N ALA A 14 12.14 -0.86 2.77
CA ALA A 14 11.24 0.11 2.17
C ALA A 14 9.94 0.19 2.96
N VAL A 15 9.41 1.40 3.07
CA VAL A 15 8.09 1.70 3.64
C VAL A 15 7.36 2.67 2.71
N ALA A 16 6.03 2.70 2.78
CA ALA A 16 5.21 3.68 2.07
C ALA A 16 4.48 4.60 3.07
N ALA A 17 4.34 5.88 2.72
CA ALA A 17 3.80 6.92 3.60
C ALA A 17 2.43 6.55 4.20
N ASN A 18 1.48 6.16 3.35
CA ASN A 18 0.13 5.76 3.75
C ASN A 18 0.09 4.52 4.68
N GLN A 19 1.12 3.67 4.67
CA GLN A 19 1.20 2.48 5.51
C GLN A 19 1.82 2.76 6.88
N TYR A 20 2.55 3.86 7.04
CA TYR A 20 3.39 4.10 8.22
C TYR A 20 3.15 5.45 8.91
N GLU A 21 3.00 6.54 8.16
CA GLU A 21 3.01 7.90 8.73
C GLU A 21 1.78 8.19 9.61
N GLY A 22 0.60 7.67 9.23
CA GLY A 22 -0.66 8.05 9.88
C GLY A 22 -1.06 9.49 9.51
N GLY A 23 -1.58 10.25 10.47
CA GLY A 23 -1.88 11.68 10.29
C GLY A 23 -2.71 12.02 9.05
N TRP A 24 -3.64 11.14 8.68
CA TRP A 24 -4.25 11.14 7.33
C TRP A 24 -4.97 12.44 6.97
N ASN A 25 -5.43 13.20 7.98
CA ASN A 25 -6.11 14.49 7.88
C ASN A 25 -5.41 15.62 8.67
N GLU A 26 -4.14 15.45 9.03
CA GLU A 26 -3.36 16.44 9.78
C GLU A 26 -2.40 17.22 8.87
N GLY A 27 -1.79 18.30 9.40
CA GLY A 27 -0.68 19.00 8.74
C GLY A 27 -1.00 19.65 7.38
N GLY A 28 -2.28 19.82 7.03
CA GLY A 28 -2.70 20.33 5.72
C GLY A 28 -2.61 19.31 4.59
N LYS A 29 -2.48 18.01 4.92
CA LYS A 29 -2.48 16.92 3.92
C LYS A 29 -3.81 16.89 3.15
N GLY A 30 -3.72 16.81 1.83
CA GLY A 30 -4.86 16.57 0.95
C GLY A 30 -5.34 15.12 0.95
N VAL A 31 -6.57 14.89 0.49
CA VAL A 31 -7.12 13.54 0.31
C VAL A 31 -6.38 12.81 -0.80
N SER A 32 -6.01 11.56 -0.55
CA SER A 32 -5.38 10.63 -1.49
C SER A 32 -6.30 9.47 -1.82
N VAL A 33 -5.97 8.70 -2.87
CA VAL A 33 -6.71 7.48 -3.22
C VAL A 33 -6.76 6.48 -2.05
N SER A 34 -5.67 6.36 -1.29
CA SER A 34 -5.60 5.45 -0.14
C SER A 34 -6.51 5.83 1.01
N ASP A 35 -6.89 7.10 1.15
CA ASP A 35 -7.86 7.54 2.17
C ASP A 35 -9.30 7.16 1.78
N CYS A 36 -9.56 6.99 0.48
CA CYS A 36 -10.88 6.66 -0.07
C CYS A 36 -11.07 5.15 -0.32
N ALA A 37 -9.99 4.40 -0.48
CA ALA A 37 -10.04 2.97 -0.72
C ALA A 37 -10.57 2.25 0.53
N ARG A 38 -11.71 1.58 0.42
CA ARG A 38 -12.17 0.68 1.49
C ARG A 38 -11.35 -0.59 1.47
N HIS A 39 -10.98 -1.05 2.65
CA HIS A 39 -10.49 -2.40 2.80
C HIS A 39 -11.68 -3.38 2.79
N HIS A 40 -11.68 -4.32 1.85
CA HIS A 40 -12.70 -5.37 1.76
C HIS A 40 -12.24 -6.62 2.51
N LEU A 41 -12.36 -6.60 3.84
CA LEU A 41 -11.95 -7.72 4.70
C LEU A 41 -12.86 -8.95 4.56
N ASP A 42 -14.04 -8.75 3.97
CA ASP A 42 -15.10 -9.73 3.74
C ASP A 42 -15.11 -10.30 2.31
N VAL A 43 -14.20 -9.84 1.44
CA VAL A 43 -14.11 -10.27 0.04
C VAL A 43 -12.87 -11.13 -0.15
N ASP A 44 -13.01 -12.23 -0.89
CA ASP A 44 -11.87 -13.06 -1.29
C ASP A 44 -10.83 -12.20 -2.04
N VAL A 45 -9.56 -12.35 -1.66
CA VAL A 45 -8.44 -11.62 -2.28
C VAL A 45 -8.28 -11.91 -3.78
N GLN A 46 -8.80 -13.04 -4.27
CA GLN A 46 -8.78 -13.42 -5.68
C GLN A 46 -9.92 -12.80 -6.49
N ASP A 47 -10.96 -12.25 -5.85
CA ASP A 47 -12.12 -11.67 -6.54
C ASP A 47 -11.86 -10.21 -6.94
N TYR A 48 -11.06 -10.04 -8.00
CA TYR A 48 -10.66 -8.72 -8.50
C TYR A 48 -11.84 -7.79 -8.81
N ALA A 49 -12.94 -8.34 -9.35
CA ALA A 49 -14.09 -7.53 -9.74
C ALA A 49 -14.78 -6.90 -8.52
N LYS A 50 -14.97 -7.66 -7.44
CA LYS A 50 -15.53 -7.13 -6.19
C LYS A 50 -14.58 -6.18 -5.47
N GLN A 51 -13.28 -6.45 -5.51
CA GLN A 51 -12.27 -5.59 -4.89
C GLN A 51 -12.18 -4.19 -5.53
N ASN A 52 -12.63 -4.04 -6.78
CA ASN A 52 -12.54 -2.79 -7.54
C ASN A 52 -13.91 -2.25 -7.98
N GLU A 53 -15.00 -2.73 -7.37
CA GLU A 53 -16.34 -2.26 -7.70
C GLU A 53 -16.49 -0.78 -7.30
N ILE A 54 -16.66 0.10 -8.30
CA ILE A 54 -16.85 1.53 -8.08
C ILE A 54 -18.34 1.77 -7.81
N SER A 55 -18.69 2.02 -6.54
CA SER A 55 -20.02 2.51 -6.18
C SER A 55 -20.15 4.00 -6.53
N THR A 56 -21.15 4.35 -7.32
CA THR A 56 -21.51 5.76 -7.65
C THR A 56 -22.52 6.38 -6.69
N LYS A 57 -22.91 5.66 -5.62
CA LYS A 57 -23.76 6.20 -4.55
C LYS A 57 -23.02 7.20 -3.68
#